data_AF-A0A7X4A8L6-F1
#
_entry.id   AF-A0A7X4A8L6-F1
#
_cell.length_a   1.000
_cell.length_b   1.000
_cell.length_c   1.000
_cell.angle_alpha   90.00
_cell.angle_beta   90.00
_cell.angle_gamma   90.00
#
_symmetry.space_group_name_H-M   'P 1'
#
loop_
_entity.id
_entity.type
_entity.pdbx_description
1 polymer ?
#
loop_
_entity_poly.entity_id
_entity_poly.type
_entity_poly.pdbx_seq_one_letter_code
_entity_poly.pdbx_strand_id
1 'polypeptide(L)'
;MHAVEEFVLAVSDDGLGKRTSAYEYRITGRGGIGIVNMDLDRDGSEARVVGAFPVEKEDELILVTNGGQIIRVPVDGIGVVGRK
;
A
#
# COMPACT_ATOMS: atom_id res chain seq x y z
N MET A 1 -21.22 17.55 -0.20
CA MET A 1 -19.78 17.40 -0.45
C MET A 1 -19.51 15.91 -0.43
N HIS A 2 -19.41 15.26 -1.60
CA HIS A 2 -18.97 13.87 -1.62
C HIS A 2 -17.54 13.87 -1.08
N ALA A 3 -17.28 13.13 -0.01
CA ALA A 3 -15.91 12.90 0.42
C ALA A 3 -15.20 12.23 -0.77
N VAL A 4 -14.11 12.84 -1.23
CA VAL A 4 -13.23 12.18 -2.20
C VAL A 4 -12.72 10.94 -1.50
N GLU A 5 -12.98 9.77 -2.08
CA GLU A 5 -12.50 8.51 -1.54
C GLU A 5 -10.97 8.56 -1.45
N GLU A 6 -10.44 8.35 -0.25
CA GLU A 6 -9.00 8.32 -0.02
C GLU A 6 -8.48 6.90 -0.24
N PHE A 7 -7.32 6.77 -0.87
CA PHE A 7 -6.68 5.49 -1.10
C PHE A 7 -5.37 5.42 -0.32
N VAL A 8 -5.16 4.31 0.36
CA VAL A 8 -3.89 3.97 1.00
C VAL A 8 -3.09 3.10 0.03
N LEU A 9 -1.90 3.55 -0.33
CA LEU A 9 -0.92 2.72 -1.01
C LEU A 9 -0.12 1.95 0.03
N ALA A 10 -0.02 0.64 -0.12
CA ALA A 10 0.92 -0.20 0.62
C ALA A 10 1.95 -0.81 -0.35
N VAL A 11 3.22 -0.81 0.05
CA VAL A 11 4.34 -1.35 -0.72
C VAL A 11 5.15 -2.32 0.15
N SER A 12 5.53 -3.46 -0.40
CA SER A 12 6.43 -4.44 0.25
C SER A 12 7.84 -4.46 -0.36
N ASP A 13 8.77 -5.07 0.37
CA ASP A 13 10.19 -5.19 0.01
C ASP A 13 10.45 -6.06 -1.23
N ASP A 14 9.53 -6.95 -1.57
CA ASP A 14 9.50 -7.73 -2.81
C ASP A 14 9.03 -6.92 -4.04
N GLY A 15 8.64 -5.65 -3.85
CA GLY A 15 8.18 -4.75 -4.91
C GLY A 15 6.69 -4.84 -5.22
N LEU A 16 5.90 -5.63 -4.49
CA LEU A 16 4.46 -5.62 -4.64
C LEU A 16 3.88 -4.32 -4.05
N GLY A 17 3.07 -3.63 -4.86
CA GLY A 17 2.35 -2.42 -4.46
C GLY A 17 0.86 -2.57 -4.74
N LYS A 18 0.02 -2.06 -3.84
CA LYS A 18 -1.43 -2.03 -4.04
C LYS A 18 -2.07 -0.80 -3.43
N ARG A 19 -3.15 -0.31 -4.05
CA ARG A 19 -4.02 0.72 -3.48
C ARG A 19 -5.25 0.07 -2.88
N THR A 20 -5.64 0.50 -1.69
CA THR A 20 -6.86 0.04 -1.04
C THR A 20 -7.64 1.26 -0.54
N SER A 21 -8.95 1.24 -0.74
CA SER A 21 -9.84 2.29 -0.20
C SER A 21 -9.69 2.43 1.31
N ALA A 22 -9.60 3.67 1.79
CA ALA A 22 -9.56 3.98 3.22
C ALA A 22 -10.79 3.43 3.95
N TYR A 23 -11.94 3.28 3.27
CA TYR A 23 -13.16 2.72 3.85
C TYR A 23 -13.04 1.24 4.24
N GLU A 24 -12.08 0.52 3.67
CA GLU A 24 -11.83 -0.85 4.10
C GLU A 24 -11.13 -0.93 5.46
N TYR A 25 -10.44 0.14 5.87
CA TYR A 25 -9.75 0.21 7.16
C TYR A 25 -10.70 0.68 8.25
N ARG A 26 -11.34 -0.28 8.95
CA ARG A 26 -12.18 0.06 10.11
C ARG A 26 -11.37 0.81 11.16
N ILE A 27 -11.98 1.81 11.78
CA ILE A 27 -11.38 2.51 12.92
C ILE A 27 -11.19 1.50 14.07
N THR A 28 -9.96 1.40 14.56
CA THR A 28 -9.61 0.58 15.71
C THR A 28 -9.12 1.45 16.87
N GLY A 29 -9.46 1.09 18.10
CA GLY A 29 -8.91 1.75 19.29
C GLY A 29 -7.40 1.56 19.42
N ARG A 30 -6.74 2.45 20.17
CA ARG A 30 -5.32 2.33 20.49
C ARG A 30 -5.06 1.11 21.39
N GLY A 31 -3.90 0.47 21.21
CA GLY A 31 -3.48 -0.70 22.01
C GLY A 31 -4.00 -2.05 21.48
N GLY A 32 -4.72 -2.06 20.35
CA GLY A 32 -5.08 -3.29 19.66
C GLY A 32 -3.99 -3.78 18.70
N ILE A 33 -4.15 -5.01 18.22
CA ILE A 33 -3.25 -5.63 17.22
C ILE A 33 -3.41 -5.05 15.80
N GLY A 34 -4.40 -4.19 15.59
CA GLY A 34 -4.73 -3.63 14.28
C GLY A 34 -5.57 -4.57 13.40
N ILE A 35 -5.49 -4.36 12.09
CA ILE A 35 -6.14 -5.16 11.05
C ILE A 35 -5.14 -5.44 9.93
N VAL A 36 -5.36 -6.52 9.18
CA VAL A 36 -4.50 -6.88 8.05
C VAL A 36 -4.59 -5.81 6.96
N ASN A 37 -3.42 -5.38 6.48
CA ASN A 37 -3.23 -4.38 5.42
C ASN A 37 -3.04 -5.02 4.03
N MET A 38 -2.14 -6.01 3.95
CA MET A 38 -1.87 -6.77 2.74
C MET A 38 -1.47 -8.19 3.10
N ASP A 39 -1.70 -9.11 2.18
CA ASP A 39 -1.12 -10.44 2.25
C ASP A 39 0.40 -10.34 2.01
N LEU A 40 1.17 -10.95 2.91
CA LEU A 40 2.63 -10.99 2.88
C LEU A 40 3.16 -12.43 2.68
N ASP A 41 2.26 -13.42 2.60
CA ASP A 41 2.64 -14.79 2.31
C ASP A 41 2.99 -14.92 0.83
N ARG A 42 4.21 -15.39 0.57
CA ARG A 42 4.79 -15.56 -0.76
C ARG A 42 5.40 -16.94 -0.88
N ASP A 43 4.56 -17.96 -0.69
CA ASP A 43 4.88 -19.38 -0.91
C ASP A 43 6.27 -19.77 -0.38
N GLY A 44 6.51 -19.45 0.91
CA GLY A 44 7.77 -19.75 1.60
C GLY A 44 8.76 -18.60 1.76
N SER A 45 8.43 -17.38 1.33
CA SER A 45 9.17 -16.16 1.67
C SER A 45 8.32 -15.18 2.48
N GLU A 46 8.93 -14.55 3.49
CA GLU A 46 8.28 -13.52 4.32
C GLU A 46 8.52 -12.13 3.73
N ALA A 47 7.57 -11.63 2.95
CA ALA A 47 7.58 -10.23 2.52
C ALA A 47 7.30 -9.30 3.71
N ARG A 48 7.79 -8.06 3.64
CA ARG A 48 7.57 -7.04 4.67
C ARG A 48 7.06 -5.76 4.04
N VAL A 49 6.09 -5.13 4.68
CA VAL A 49 5.65 -3.78 4.30
C VAL A 49 6.80 -2.80 4.55
N VAL A 50 7.20 -2.07 3.51
CA VAL A 50 8.23 -1.01 3.59
C VAL A 50 7.61 0.38 3.69
N GLY A 51 6.36 0.55 3.27
CA GLY A 51 5.64 1.81 3.37
C GLY A 51 4.14 1.65 3.21
N ALA A 52 3.39 2.48 3.94
CA ALA A 52 1.94 2.63 3.78
C ALA A 52 1.54 4.09 4.03
N PHE A 53 0.92 4.73 3.05
CA PHE A 53 0.55 6.15 3.12
C PHE A 53 -0.60 6.49 2.17
N PRO A 54 -1.39 7.54 2.46
CA PRO A 54 -2.42 8.02 1.54
C PRO A 54 -1.81 8.56 0.25
N VAL A 55 -2.48 8.35 -0.87
CA VAL A 55 -2.07 8.82 -2.20
C VAL A 55 -3.24 9.37 -2.98
N GLU A 56 -2.97 10.38 -3.80
CA GLU A 56 -3.89 10.91 -4.81
C GLU A 56 -3.63 10.26 -6.17
N LYS A 57 -4.59 10.41 -7.10
CA LYS A 57 -4.49 9.75 -8.41
C LYS A 57 -3.34 10.31 -9.25
N GLU A 58 -3.08 11.60 -9.11
CA GLU A 58 -2.08 12.37 -9.85
C GLU A 58 -0.66 12.22 -9.27
N ASP A 59 -0.51 11.54 -8.12
CA ASP A 59 0.77 11.33 -7.48
C ASP A 59 1.69 10.39 -8.28
N GLU A 60 2.99 10.52 -8.03
CA GLU A 60 4.02 9.63 -8.54
C GLU A 60 4.90 9.09 -7.42
N LEU A 61 5.31 7.84 -7.58
CA LEU A 61 6.14 7.13 -6.61
C LEU A 61 7.53 6.94 -7.16
N ILE A 62 8.52 7.12 -6.29
CA ILE A 62 9.91 6.73 -6.58
C ILE A 62 10.25 5.58 -5.65
N LEU A 63 10.60 4.43 -6.24
CA LEU A 63 11.08 3.25 -5.55
C LEU A 63 12.59 3.16 -5.74
N VAL A 64 13.32 2.92 -4.66
CA VAL A 64 14.78 2.76 -4.67
C VAL A 64 15.12 1.44 -3.98
N THR A 65 15.76 0.53 -4.70
CA THR A 65 16.22 -0.75 -4.13
C THR A 65 17.60 -0.60 -3.51
N ASN A 66 17.97 -1.52 -2.60
CA ASN A 66 19.33 -1.58 -2.03
C ASN A 66 20.42 -1.81 -3.09
N GLY A 67 20.06 -2.32 -4.27
CA GLY A 67 20.96 -2.46 -5.41
C GLY A 67 21.16 -1.18 -6.23
N GLY A 68 20.55 -0.06 -5.82
CA GLY A 68 20.64 1.23 -6.53
C GLY A 68 19.73 1.35 -7.75
N GLN A 69 18.78 0.42 -7.93
CA GLN A 69 17.78 0.54 -8.99
C GLN A 69 16.71 1.55 -8.57
N ILE A 70 16.40 2.48 -9.45
CA ILE A 70 15.40 3.53 -9.23
C ILE A 70 14.29 3.38 -10.27
N ILE A 71 13.04 3.33 -9.81
CA ILE A 71 11.86 3.25 -10.68
C ILE A 71 10.90 4.36 -10.28
N ARG A 72 10.39 5.11 -11.27
CA ARG A 72 9.30 6.07 -11.10
C ARG A 72 8.02 5.49 -11.71
N VAL A 73 6.95 5.45 -10.94
CA VAL A 73 5.67 4.86 -11.36
C VAL A 73 4.52 5.83 -11.03
N PRO A 74 3.61 6.12 -11.97
CA PRO A 74 2.40 6.88 -11.66
C PRO A 74 1.48 6.05 -10.77
N VAL A 75 0.95 6.67 -9.70
CA VAL A 75 0.04 6.00 -8.76
C VAL A 75 -1.21 5.46 -9.46
N ASP A 76 -1.71 6.18 -10.48
CA ASP A 76 -2.86 5.76 -11.28
C ASP A 76 -2.71 4.38 -11.92
N GLY A 77 -1.48 3.97 -12.23
CA GLY A 77 -1.18 2.66 -12.82
C GLY A 77 -1.23 1.48 -11.83
N ILE A 78 -1.30 1.75 -10.52
CA ILE A 78 -1.27 0.69 -9.48
C ILE A 78 -2.68 0.17 -9.25
N GLY A 79 -2.89 -1.14 -9.23
CA GLY A 79 -4.22 -1.73 -9.02
C GLY A 79 -4.89 -1.31 -7.70
N VAL A 80 -6.20 -1.06 -7.76
CA VAL A 80 -7.05 -0.93 -6.57
C VAL A 80 -7.57 -2.32 -6.21
N VAL A 81 -7.22 -2.81 -5.03
CA VAL A 81 -7.60 -4.14 -4.55
C VAL A 81 -7.90 -4.10 -3.05
N GLY A 82 -8.68 -5.09 -2.60
CA GLY A 82 -9.03 -5.24 -1.20
C GLY A 82 -7.83 -5.48 -0.29
N ARG A 83 -8.05 -5.32 1.02
CA ARG A 83 -6.98 -5.48 2.03
C ARG A 83 -6.39 -6.88 2.11
N LYS A 84 -7.16 -7.93 1.83
CA LYS A 84 -6.69 -9.32 1.90
C LYS A 84 -6.66 -9.93 0.51
#